data_AF-D0MWB7-F1
#
_entry.id   AF-D0MWB7-F1
#
_cell.length_a   1.000
_cell.length_b   1.000
_cell.length_c   1.000
_cell.angle_alpha   90.00
_cell.angle_beta   90.00
_cell.angle_gamma   90.00
#
_symmetry.space_group_name_H-M   'P 1'
#
loop_
_entity.id
_entity.type
_entity.pdbx_description
1 polymer ?
#
loop_
_entity_poly.entity_id
_entity_poly.type
_entity_poly.pdbx_seq_one_letter_code
_entity_poly.pdbx_strand_id
1 'polypeptide(L)'
;MWQLLEQAAKNASANASGYVSSVQEKAHSLAAAVQDEASTLLHSAIGATRIGPVDEILYEELADYKEFSSFFSAEEHTHEITRTLDEDAEIRELHDALVPLELSYDEFWCRFFFRQQQSEQMQQQKEMPPEEKREDEHRPEDKLVDREKAGSGDQEGVWLLRAARDAERRAATQWRQKARDLHHQLQEIKQINDEKQQKALKEWEQQLQDLCDTYESKMATATMQIDEARAVGYDDGVRESQAIVESVKQKAEEDLTRLRMEICEGGVDTRVKVLMEELQKALETARNRIAELEKGDASIGGAALAELTKEKDLWRMRALKMKKTQGSTDTQAGSDAANSDDHSKLQTRMNELQTQLANALAGAEARAREAYEKGIEAGKADAEQRSKQERDQAFQEGYRKAQTEAKSEMGVLKAELGMFRAFHESAAHCADQVGADTEGLLEDSLDDVSLADGQPLCSPTSSVSVFTDNGTNDFSIAEAPKSTDDWGEW
;
A
#
# COMPACT_ATOMS: atom_id res chain seq x y z
N MET A 1 -40.53 33.30 36.80
CA MET A 1 -39.53 32.23 37.02
C MET A 1 -39.68 31.07 36.03
N TRP A 2 -40.86 30.44 35.92
CA TRP A 2 -41.05 29.29 35.00
C TRP A 2 -40.78 29.61 33.51
N GLN A 3 -41.24 30.76 33.00
CA GLN A 3 -40.95 31.19 31.61
C GLN A 3 -39.45 31.40 31.33
N LEU A 4 -38.69 31.86 32.33
CA LEU A 4 -37.23 32.03 32.21
C LEU A 4 -36.51 30.67 32.14
N LEU A 5 -36.98 29.68 32.91
CA LEU A 5 -36.47 28.30 32.84
C LEU A 5 -36.82 27.63 31.51
N GLU A 6 -38.02 27.86 30.98
CA GLU A 6 -38.42 27.35 29.67
C GLU A 6 -37.58 27.96 28.54
N GLN A 7 -37.29 29.25 28.61
CA GLN A 7 -36.46 29.94 27.63
C GLN A 7 -34.98 29.52 27.73
N ALA A 8 -34.46 29.30 28.94
CA ALA A 8 -33.13 28.73 29.15
C ALA A 8 -33.02 27.29 28.62
N ALA A 9 -34.05 26.46 28.82
CA ALA A 9 -34.08 25.09 28.28
C ALA A 9 -34.15 25.07 26.75
N LYS A 10 -34.92 25.98 26.13
CA LYS A 10 -34.97 26.12 24.67
C LYS A 10 -33.63 26.58 24.09
N ASN A 11 -32.95 27.53 24.74
CA ASN A 11 -31.62 27.97 24.33
C ASN A 11 -30.55 26.88 24.52
N ALA A 12 -30.62 26.12 25.61
CA ALA A 12 -29.72 24.98 25.83
C ALA A 12 -29.92 23.88 24.78
N SER A 13 -31.18 23.59 24.41
CA SER A 13 -31.52 22.64 23.34
C SER A 13 -31.03 23.12 21.97
N ALA A 14 -31.21 24.40 21.65
CA ALA A 14 -30.71 24.98 20.40
C ALA A 14 -29.18 24.94 20.32
N ASN A 15 -28.48 25.24 21.42
CA ASN A 15 -27.02 25.16 21.46
C ASN A 15 -26.51 23.70 21.39
N ALA A 16 -27.21 22.76 22.03
CA ALA A 16 -26.89 21.35 21.93
C ALA A 16 -27.07 20.83 20.50
N SER A 17 -28.15 21.25 19.81
CA SER A 17 -28.40 20.93 18.40
C SER A 17 -27.29 21.46 17.48
N GLY A 18 -26.83 22.70 17.70
CA GLY A 18 -25.71 23.27 16.95
C GLY A 18 -24.40 22.49 17.15
N TYR A 19 -24.14 22.03 18.38
CA TYR A 19 -22.96 21.21 18.69
C TYR A 19 -23.04 19.82 18.03
N VAL A 20 -24.22 19.19 18.03
CA VAL A 20 -24.46 17.91 17.36
C VAL A 20 -24.21 18.03 15.85
N SER A 21 -24.71 19.09 15.20
CA SER A 21 -24.46 19.32 13.77
C SER A 21 -22.98 19.54 13.47
N SER A 22 -22.26 20.30 14.30
CA SER A 22 -20.82 20.53 14.15
C SER A 22 -20.00 19.24 14.30
N VAL A 23 -20.34 18.40 15.29
CA VAL A 23 -19.69 17.09 15.48
C VAL A 23 -19.99 16.17 14.30
N GLN A 24 -21.22 16.16 13.81
CA GLN A 24 -21.63 15.35 12.67
C GLN A 24 -20.90 15.77 11.38
N GLU A 25 -20.72 17.07 11.15
CA GLU A 25 -19.99 17.62 10.00
C GLU A 25 -18.50 17.28 10.07
N LYS A 26 -17.86 17.43 11.24
CA LYS A 26 -16.48 16.99 11.47
C LYS A 26 -16.30 15.48 11.28
N ALA A 27 -17.25 14.69 11.76
CA ALA A 27 -17.23 13.23 11.57
C ALA A 27 -17.33 12.83 10.09
N HIS A 28 -18.16 13.53 9.31
CA HIS A 28 -18.27 13.32 7.86
C HIS A 28 -16.98 13.73 7.13
N SER A 29 -16.39 14.87 7.49
CA SER A 29 -15.12 15.31 6.91
C SER A 29 -13.98 14.34 7.21
N LEU A 30 -13.89 13.82 8.44
CA LEU A 30 -12.90 12.82 8.82
C LEU A 30 -13.13 11.49 8.07
N ALA A 31 -14.38 11.06 7.93
CA ALA A 31 -14.73 9.85 7.19
C ALA A 31 -14.32 9.96 5.71
N ALA A 32 -14.58 11.10 5.07
CA ALA A 32 -14.16 11.34 3.69
C ALA A 32 -12.64 11.34 3.54
N ALA A 33 -11.90 11.95 4.48
CA ALA A 33 -10.43 11.95 4.47
C ALA A 33 -9.86 10.52 4.61
N VAL A 34 -10.41 9.72 5.53
CA VAL A 34 -10.00 8.31 5.71
C VAL A 34 -10.33 7.48 4.48
N GLN A 35 -11.46 7.71 3.82
CA GLN A 35 -11.84 7.02 2.58
C GLN A 35 -10.89 7.36 1.41
N ASP A 36 -10.48 8.62 1.29
CA ASP A 36 -9.49 9.05 0.30
C ASP A 36 -8.10 8.45 0.60
N GLU A 37 -7.70 8.35 1.86
CA GLU A 37 -6.43 7.72 2.26
C GLU A 37 -6.46 6.20 2.03
N ALA A 38 -7.55 5.54 2.43
CA ALA A 38 -7.73 4.10 2.24
C ALA A 38 -7.77 3.75 0.75
N SER A 39 -8.48 4.50 -0.07
CA SER A 39 -8.47 4.31 -1.52
C SER A 39 -7.08 4.56 -2.11
N THR A 40 -6.35 5.57 -1.67
CA THR A 40 -4.96 5.80 -2.10
C THR A 40 -4.04 4.64 -1.71
N LEU A 41 -4.16 4.11 -0.48
CA LEU A 41 -3.40 2.95 -0.01
C LEU A 41 -3.78 1.67 -0.75
N LEU A 42 -5.05 1.50 -1.12
CA LEU A 42 -5.54 0.30 -1.80
C LEU A 42 -5.14 0.33 -3.28
N HIS A 43 -5.18 1.48 -3.94
CA HIS A 43 -4.62 1.65 -5.30
C HIS A 43 -3.10 1.54 -5.29
N SER A 44 -2.43 2.02 -4.24
CA SER A 44 -0.99 1.83 -4.06
C SER A 44 -0.65 0.37 -3.77
N ALA A 45 -1.39 -0.34 -2.94
CA ALA A 45 -1.11 -1.74 -2.59
C ALA A 45 -1.47 -2.73 -3.71
N ILE A 46 -2.55 -2.46 -4.46
CA ILE A 46 -2.93 -3.29 -5.63
C ILE A 46 -2.07 -2.94 -6.83
N GLY A 47 -1.77 -1.65 -7.06
CA GLY A 47 -0.86 -1.20 -8.12
C GLY A 47 0.63 -1.42 -7.83
N ALA A 48 1.00 -1.61 -6.56
CA ALA A 48 2.33 -2.01 -6.09
C ALA A 48 2.36 -3.42 -5.52
N THR A 49 1.46 -4.31 -5.99
CA THR A 49 1.98 -5.65 -6.28
C THR A 49 3.15 -5.41 -7.20
N ARG A 50 4.35 -5.68 -6.70
CA ARG A 50 5.60 -5.47 -7.43
C ARG A 50 5.48 -6.22 -8.75
N ILE A 51 5.07 -5.53 -9.81
CA ILE A 51 5.53 -5.80 -11.17
C ILE A 51 6.98 -5.29 -11.18
N GLY A 52 7.81 -5.93 -10.34
CA GLY A 52 9.22 -5.97 -10.61
C GLY A 52 9.41 -6.84 -11.84
N PRO A 53 10.54 -6.72 -12.54
CA PRO A 53 10.86 -7.49 -13.75
C PRO A 53 10.99 -9.01 -13.53
N VAL A 54 10.45 -9.55 -12.44
CA VAL A 54 10.59 -10.94 -11.99
C VAL A 54 9.35 -11.78 -12.35
N ASP A 55 8.15 -11.19 -12.45
CA ASP A 55 6.91 -11.94 -12.72
C ASP A 55 6.41 -11.83 -14.16
N GLU A 56 7.04 -11.02 -15.01
CA GLU A 56 6.91 -11.13 -16.46
C GLU A 56 7.88 -12.19 -16.99
N ILE A 57 7.80 -13.42 -16.46
CA ILE A 57 8.05 -14.57 -17.32
C ILE A 57 6.94 -14.49 -18.35
N LEU A 58 7.23 -13.84 -19.50
CA LEU A 58 6.31 -13.75 -20.63
C LEU A 58 5.69 -15.13 -20.83
N TYR A 59 4.41 -15.22 -21.15
CA TYR A 59 3.72 -16.51 -21.29
C TYR A 59 4.45 -17.51 -22.21
N GLU A 60 5.30 -17.01 -23.11
CA GLU A 60 6.23 -17.77 -23.95
C GLU A 60 7.40 -18.38 -23.14
N GLU A 61 8.02 -17.63 -22.22
CA GLU A 61 9.08 -18.12 -21.34
C GLU A 61 8.59 -19.20 -20.36
N LEU A 62 7.29 -19.22 -20.02
CA LEU A 62 6.72 -20.28 -19.17
C LEU A 62 6.72 -21.65 -19.86
N ALA A 63 6.55 -21.69 -21.19
CA ALA A 63 6.60 -22.93 -21.95
C ALA A 63 8.04 -23.47 -22.03
N ASP A 64 8.99 -22.60 -22.39
CA ASP A 64 10.41 -22.94 -22.48
C ASP A 64 10.98 -23.36 -21.12
N TYR A 65 10.59 -22.68 -20.04
CA TYR A 65 10.99 -23.05 -18.69
C TYR A 65 10.44 -24.42 -18.29
N LYS A 66 9.19 -24.73 -18.67
CA LYS A 66 8.58 -26.03 -18.38
C LYS A 66 9.26 -27.16 -19.16
N GLU A 67 9.66 -26.91 -20.41
CA GLU A 67 10.46 -27.86 -21.18
C GLU A 67 11.84 -28.06 -20.54
N PHE A 68 12.55 -26.97 -20.23
CA PHE A 68 13.87 -27.01 -19.60
C PHE A 68 13.86 -27.75 -18.26
N SER A 69 12.91 -27.41 -17.38
CA SER A 69 12.76 -28.05 -16.07
C SER A 69 12.44 -29.54 -16.13
N SER A 70 11.90 -30.05 -17.25
CA SER A 70 11.64 -31.48 -17.41
C SER A 70 12.91 -32.31 -17.67
N PHE A 71 13.98 -31.68 -18.18
CA PHE A 71 15.25 -32.33 -18.46
C PHE A 71 16.37 -31.94 -17.49
N PHE A 72 16.23 -30.81 -16.80
CA PHE A 72 17.24 -30.33 -15.85
C PHE A 72 17.23 -31.16 -14.56
N SER A 73 18.41 -31.61 -14.14
CA SER A 73 18.64 -32.24 -12.84
C SER A 73 19.81 -31.56 -12.14
N ALA A 74 19.59 -31.06 -10.93
CA ALA A 74 20.63 -30.40 -10.13
C ALA A 74 21.75 -31.39 -9.75
N GLU A 75 21.43 -32.68 -9.57
CA GLU A 75 22.41 -33.71 -9.27
C GLU A 75 23.45 -33.86 -10.39
N GLU A 76 23.02 -33.77 -11.65
CA GLU A 76 23.90 -33.85 -12.81
C GLU A 76 24.82 -32.63 -12.94
N HIS A 77 24.39 -31.47 -12.43
CA HIS A 77 25.11 -30.19 -12.49
C HIS A 77 25.87 -29.85 -11.19
N THR A 78 26.02 -30.80 -10.26
CA THR A 78 26.64 -30.58 -8.94
C THR A 78 28.02 -29.90 -9.01
N HIS A 79 28.84 -30.29 -9.99
CA HIS A 79 30.19 -29.72 -10.17
C HIS A 79 30.16 -28.26 -10.61
N GLU A 80 29.22 -27.91 -11.50
CA GLU A 80 29.03 -26.53 -11.97
C GLU A 80 28.42 -25.67 -10.87
N ILE A 81 27.43 -26.20 -10.15
CA ILE A 81 26.83 -25.53 -8.98
C ILE A 81 27.90 -25.17 -7.95
N THR A 82 28.75 -26.13 -7.58
CA THR A 82 29.83 -25.90 -6.60
C THR A 82 30.78 -24.81 -7.10
N ARG A 83 31.13 -24.85 -8.38
CA ARG A 83 32.00 -23.87 -9.00
C ARG A 83 31.37 -22.47 -9.01
N THR A 84 30.10 -22.35 -9.38
CA THR A 84 29.36 -21.08 -9.39
C THR A 84 29.26 -20.50 -7.99
N LEU A 85 28.98 -21.33 -6.98
CA LEU A 85 28.98 -20.89 -5.59
C LEU A 85 30.35 -20.42 -5.11
N ASP A 86 31.44 -21.02 -5.59
CA ASP A 86 32.81 -20.63 -5.26
C ASP A 86 33.25 -19.34 -5.97
N GLU A 87 32.85 -19.17 -7.23
CA GLU A 87 33.22 -18.02 -8.07
C GLU A 87 32.40 -16.76 -7.78
N ASP A 88 31.12 -16.90 -7.43
CA ASP A 88 30.19 -15.80 -7.21
C ASP A 88 29.61 -15.81 -5.78
N ALA A 89 30.08 -14.86 -4.96
CA ALA A 89 29.64 -14.71 -3.59
C ALA A 89 28.19 -14.22 -3.47
N GLU A 90 27.67 -13.47 -4.45
CA GLU A 90 26.30 -12.94 -4.44
C GLU A 90 25.30 -14.08 -4.67
N ILE A 91 25.61 -15.00 -5.58
CA ILE A 91 24.78 -16.20 -5.82
C ILE A 91 24.74 -17.08 -4.57
N ARG A 92 25.87 -17.21 -3.85
CA ARG A 92 25.93 -17.96 -2.59
C ARG A 92 25.05 -17.33 -1.51
N GLU A 93 25.12 -16.01 -1.33
CA GLU A 93 24.27 -15.29 -0.38
C GLU A 93 22.78 -15.43 -0.72
N LEU A 94 22.44 -15.34 -2.02
CA LEU A 94 21.07 -15.51 -2.50
C LEU A 94 20.56 -16.94 -2.28
N HIS A 95 21.38 -17.95 -2.57
CA HIS A 95 21.07 -19.36 -2.32
C HIS A 95 20.79 -19.60 -0.83
N ASP A 96 21.66 -19.10 0.06
CA ASP A 96 21.51 -19.27 1.52
C ASP A 96 20.27 -18.54 2.08
N ALA A 97 19.84 -17.44 1.44
CA ALA A 97 18.65 -16.71 1.83
C ALA A 97 17.34 -17.38 1.36
N LEU A 98 17.33 -17.92 0.13
CA LEU A 98 16.12 -18.44 -0.51
C LEU A 98 15.90 -19.95 -0.29
N VAL A 99 16.97 -20.73 -0.16
CA VAL A 99 16.89 -22.19 0.00
C VAL A 99 17.18 -22.56 1.46
N PRO A 100 16.28 -23.24 2.19
CA PRO A 100 15.03 -23.89 1.73
C PRO A 100 13.75 -23.09 2.04
N LEU A 101 13.83 -21.78 2.33
CA LEU A 101 12.69 -21.01 2.84
C LEU A 101 11.61 -20.72 1.78
N GLU A 102 12.02 -20.27 0.59
CA GLU A 102 11.13 -19.85 -0.49
C GLU A 102 11.14 -20.83 -1.67
N LEU A 103 12.28 -21.48 -1.93
CA LEU A 103 12.46 -22.38 -3.07
C LEU A 103 13.12 -23.69 -2.63
N SER A 104 12.80 -24.77 -3.36
CA SER A 104 13.56 -26.01 -3.25
C SER A 104 14.94 -25.86 -3.89
N TYR A 105 15.90 -26.67 -3.45
CA TYR A 105 17.27 -26.66 -4.01
C TYR A 105 17.26 -26.86 -5.53
N ASP A 106 16.52 -27.85 -6.01
CA ASP A 106 16.41 -28.16 -7.44
C ASP A 106 15.77 -27.01 -8.23
N GLU A 107 14.73 -26.38 -7.67
CA GLU A 107 14.04 -25.28 -8.33
C GLU A 107 14.90 -24.01 -8.44
N PHE A 108 15.65 -23.67 -7.38
CA PHE A 108 16.57 -22.54 -7.40
C PHE A 108 17.60 -22.69 -8.53
N TRP A 109 18.25 -23.86 -8.62
CA TRP A 109 19.25 -24.12 -9.65
C TRP A 109 18.64 -24.25 -11.04
N CYS A 110 17.45 -24.85 -11.17
CA CYS A 110 16.73 -24.91 -12.45
C CYS A 110 16.44 -23.51 -13.00
N ARG A 111 15.96 -22.59 -12.16
CA ARG A 111 15.73 -21.18 -12.55
C ARG A 111 17.03 -20.47 -12.89
N PHE A 112 18.08 -20.69 -12.10
CA PHE A 112 19.39 -20.09 -12.32
C PHE A 112 19.98 -20.47 -13.68
N PHE A 113 20.10 -21.77 -13.97
CA PHE A 113 20.66 -22.25 -15.23
C PHE A 113 19.80 -21.89 -16.45
N PHE A 114 18.47 -21.86 -16.30
CA PHE A 114 17.59 -21.40 -17.36
C PHE A 114 17.87 -19.94 -17.74
N ARG A 115 17.99 -19.04 -16.75
CA ARG A 115 18.32 -17.62 -17.00
C ARG A 115 19.72 -17.43 -17.54
N GLN A 116 20.68 -18.24 -17.07
CA GLN A 116 22.03 -18.25 -17.62
C GLN A 116 22.01 -18.64 -19.10
N GLN A 117 21.31 -19.72 -19.46
CA GLN A 117 21.18 -20.18 -20.85
C GLN A 117 20.53 -19.11 -21.75
N GLN A 118 19.49 -18.43 -21.28
CA GLN A 118 18.88 -17.31 -22.00
C GLN A 118 19.87 -16.17 -22.24
N SER A 119 20.67 -15.82 -21.23
CA SER A 119 21.68 -14.76 -21.37
C SER A 119 22.76 -15.12 -22.40
N GLU A 120 23.17 -16.40 -22.44
CA GLU A 120 24.15 -16.91 -23.40
C GLU A 120 23.58 -16.92 -24.82
N GLN A 121 22.31 -17.32 -25.01
CA GLN A 121 21.65 -17.26 -26.32
C GLN A 121 21.55 -15.83 -26.83
N MET A 122 21.17 -14.87 -25.98
CA MET A 122 21.14 -13.45 -26.37
C MET A 122 22.53 -12.92 -26.71
N GLN A 123 23.56 -13.32 -25.97
CA GLN A 123 24.94 -12.92 -26.26
C GLN A 123 25.42 -13.53 -27.58
N GLN A 124 25.11 -14.80 -27.85
CA GLN A 124 25.41 -15.44 -29.13
C GLN A 124 24.68 -14.76 -30.30
N GLN A 125 23.41 -14.40 -30.13
CA GLN A 125 22.66 -13.63 -31.14
C GLN A 125 23.27 -12.25 -31.40
N LYS A 126 23.85 -11.62 -30.38
CA LYS A 126 24.52 -10.32 -30.50
C LYS A 126 25.93 -10.42 -31.10
N GLU A 127 26.66 -11.50 -30.80
CA GLU A 127 28.01 -11.75 -31.28
C GLU A 127 28.03 -12.33 -32.70
N MET A 128 26.96 -13.02 -33.13
CA MET A 128 26.71 -13.28 -34.53
C MET A 128 26.54 -11.93 -35.22
N PRO A 129 27.52 -11.43 -36.00
CA PRO A 129 27.29 -10.22 -36.78
C PRO A 129 26.04 -10.49 -37.62
N PRO A 130 25.09 -9.54 -37.69
CA PRO A 130 23.95 -9.71 -38.59
C PRO A 130 24.57 -10.09 -39.93
N GLU A 131 24.17 -11.23 -40.50
CA GLU A 131 24.57 -11.65 -41.83
C GLU A 131 24.02 -10.61 -42.83
N GLU A 132 24.64 -9.43 -42.85
CA GLU A 132 24.70 -8.54 -43.97
C GLU A 132 25.41 -9.32 -45.06
N LYS A 133 24.60 -10.07 -45.80
CA LYS A 133 24.66 -10.20 -47.26
C LYS A 133 26.06 -9.97 -47.80
N ARG A 134 26.94 -10.95 -47.59
CA ARG A 134 28.02 -11.22 -48.54
C ARG A 134 27.40 -11.89 -49.77
N GLU A 135 26.48 -11.19 -50.43
CA GLU A 135 26.04 -11.55 -51.77
C GLU A 135 26.96 -10.83 -52.77
N ASP A 136 27.74 -11.64 -53.47
CA ASP A 136 28.30 -11.40 -54.79
C ASP A 136 29.44 -10.40 -54.96
N GLU A 137 30.63 -10.85 -54.53
CA GLU A 137 31.87 -10.60 -55.26
C GLU A 137 32.47 -11.94 -55.79
N HIS A 138 31.64 -12.71 -56.51
CA HIS A 138 32.13 -13.79 -57.37
C HIS A 138 32.09 -13.35 -58.83
N ARG A 139 33.18 -12.69 -59.23
CA ARG A 139 33.54 -12.40 -60.62
C ARG A 139 33.94 -13.72 -61.29
N PRO A 140 33.21 -14.24 -62.30
CA PRO A 140 33.71 -15.32 -63.11
C PRO A 140 34.80 -14.74 -64.01
N GLU A 141 36.05 -15.11 -63.78
CA GLU A 141 37.10 -14.98 -64.79
C GLU A 141 36.80 -15.97 -65.93
N ASP A 142 36.03 -15.50 -66.91
CA ASP A 142 35.87 -16.17 -68.20
C ASP A 142 37.22 -16.24 -68.91
N LYS A 143 37.89 -17.39 -68.74
CA LYS A 143 38.97 -17.83 -69.62
C LYS A 143 38.41 -18.03 -71.02
N LEU A 144 38.70 -17.07 -71.89
CA LEU A 144 38.66 -17.18 -73.34
C LEU A 144 39.36 -18.48 -73.77
N VAL A 145 38.57 -19.48 -74.16
CA VAL A 145 39.05 -20.60 -74.97
C VAL A 145 38.62 -20.33 -76.39
N ASP A 146 39.60 -19.90 -77.20
CA ASP A 146 39.52 -19.84 -78.65
C ASP A 146 39.09 -21.19 -79.21
N ARG A 147 37.92 -21.23 -79.84
CA ARG A 147 37.59 -22.29 -80.78
C ARG A 147 36.82 -21.73 -81.97
N GLU A 148 37.59 -21.22 -82.91
CA GLU A 148 37.16 -21.04 -84.30
C GLU A 148 36.69 -22.38 -84.88
N LYS A 149 35.43 -22.47 -85.30
CA LYS A 149 35.03 -23.06 -86.60
C LYS A 149 33.52 -22.94 -86.86
N ALA A 150 33.22 -22.08 -87.83
CA ALA A 150 32.32 -22.31 -88.96
C ALA A 150 30.89 -22.82 -88.69
N GLY A 151 29.92 -21.92 -88.86
CA GLY A 151 28.51 -22.26 -89.03
C GLY A 151 27.66 -20.99 -89.25
N SER A 152 27.50 -20.60 -90.51
CA SER A 152 26.83 -19.37 -90.98
C SER A 152 25.28 -19.39 -90.84
N GLY A 153 24.74 -19.82 -89.69
CA GLY A 153 23.29 -19.99 -89.50
C GLY A 153 22.67 -19.31 -88.25
N ASP A 154 23.45 -19.01 -87.20
CA ASP A 154 22.89 -18.66 -85.88
C ASP A 154 23.02 -17.17 -85.49
N GLN A 155 22.74 -16.24 -86.42
CA GLN A 155 22.70 -14.81 -86.06
C GLN A 155 21.51 -14.44 -85.17
N GLU A 156 20.43 -15.21 -85.24
CA GLU A 156 19.20 -14.97 -84.48
C GLU A 156 19.36 -15.31 -82.98
N GLY A 157 20.11 -16.37 -82.66
CA GLY A 157 20.40 -16.76 -81.27
C GLY A 157 21.24 -15.72 -80.52
N VAL A 158 22.16 -15.03 -81.20
CA VAL A 158 22.99 -13.97 -80.59
C VAL A 158 22.14 -12.74 -80.22
N TRP A 159 21.13 -12.41 -81.01
CA TRP A 159 20.22 -11.30 -80.70
C TRP A 159 19.31 -11.62 -79.51
N LEU A 160 18.77 -12.85 -79.43
CA LEU A 160 17.96 -13.31 -78.30
C LEU A 160 18.74 -13.33 -76.99
N LEU A 161 20.00 -13.78 -76.99
CA LEU A 161 20.86 -13.74 -75.80
C LEU A 161 21.14 -12.30 -75.34
N ARG A 162 21.33 -11.37 -76.27
CA ARG A 162 21.51 -9.95 -75.92
C ARG A 162 20.23 -9.34 -75.36
N ALA A 163 19.08 -9.64 -75.96
CA ALA A 163 17.78 -9.21 -75.47
C ALA A 163 17.45 -9.77 -74.08
N ALA A 164 17.75 -11.06 -73.83
CA ALA A 164 17.59 -11.69 -72.52
C ALA A 164 18.48 -11.03 -71.46
N ARG A 165 19.75 -10.78 -71.78
CA ARG A 165 20.68 -10.10 -70.87
C ARG A 165 20.26 -8.65 -70.58
N ASP A 166 19.72 -7.95 -71.57
CA ASP A 166 19.18 -6.60 -71.37
C ASP A 166 17.90 -6.60 -70.53
N ALA A 167 17.03 -7.60 -70.71
CA ALA A 167 15.85 -7.79 -69.86
C ALA A 167 16.23 -8.10 -68.41
N GLU A 168 17.21 -8.99 -68.20
CA GLU A 168 17.77 -9.31 -66.89
C GLU A 168 18.37 -8.08 -66.21
N ARG A 169 19.13 -7.25 -66.93
CA ARG A 169 19.67 -5.98 -66.38
C ARG A 169 18.55 -5.04 -65.95
N ARG A 170 17.47 -4.92 -66.73
CA ARG A 170 16.31 -4.08 -66.34
C ARG A 170 15.61 -4.63 -65.11
N ALA A 171 15.35 -5.94 -65.06
CA ALA A 171 14.77 -6.59 -63.89
C ALA A 171 15.65 -6.37 -62.64
N ALA A 172 16.97 -6.56 -62.75
CA ALA A 172 17.91 -6.31 -61.67
C ALA A 172 17.88 -4.84 -61.20
N THR A 173 17.79 -3.86 -62.12
CA THR A 173 17.65 -2.45 -61.72
C THR A 173 16.33 -2.16 -61.02
N GLN A 174 15.23 -2.79 -61.44
CA GLN A 174 13.92 -2.65 -60.79
C GLN A 174 13.94 -3.26 -59.39
N TRP A 175 14.53 -4.46 -59.23
CA TRP A 175 14.69 -5.09 -57.92
C TRP A 175 15.57 -4.28 -56.98
N ARG A 176 16.67 -3.70 -57.46
CA ARG A 176 17.50 -2.80 -56.65
C ARG A 176 16.74 -1.54 -56.23
N GLN A 177 15.91 -0.99 -57.11
CA GLN A 177 15.07 0.15 -56.74
C GLN A 177 14.05 -0.24 -55.68
N LYS A 178 13.31 -1.34 -55.89
CA LYS A 178 12.34 -1.86 -54.92
C LYS A 178 12.97 -2.18 -53.56
N ALA A 179 14.18 -2.72 -53.54
CA ALA A 179 14.93 -2.98 -52.31
C ALA A 179 15.29 -1.68 -51.57
N ARG A 180 15.68 -0.62 -52.28
CA ARG A 180 15.91 0.71 -51.67
C ARG A 180 14.61 1.31 -51.12
N ASP A 181 13.52 1.20 -51.86
CA ASP A 181 12.22 1.71 -51.42
C ASP A 181 11.72 0.98 -50.17
N LEU A 182 11.85 -0.36 -50.12
CA LEU A 182 11.54 -1.15 -48.92
C LEU A 182 12.45 -0.82 -47.74
N HIS A 183 13.74 -0.58 -47.98
CA HIS A 183 14.66 -0.16 -46.92
C HIS A 183 14.26 1.20 -46.34
N HIS A 184 13.90 2.16 -47.18
CA HIS A 184 13.37 3.44 -46.72
C HIS A 184 12.07 3.28 -45.92
N GLN A 185 11.13 2.44 -46.37
CA GLN A 185 9.89 2.16 -45.63
C GLN A 185 10.16 1.53 -44.26
N LEU A 186 11.08 0.57 -44.17
CA LEU A 186 11.47 -0.02 -42.88
C LEU A 186 12.13 1.00 -41.95
N GLN A 187 12.94 1.91 -42.51
CA GLN A 187 13.56 2.99 -41.75
C GLN A 187 12.52 3.99 -41.22
N GLU A 188 11.52 4.34 -42.02
CA GLU A 188 10.41 5.21 -41.60
C GLU A 188 9.55 4.54 -40.51
N ILE A 189 9.20 3.26 -40.67
CA ILE A 189 8.45 2.50 -39.66
C ILE A 189 9.24 2.43 -38.34
N LYS A 190 10.55 2.19 -38.42
CA LYS A 190 11.42 2.19 -37.24
C LYS A 190 11.40 3.54 -36.54
N GLN A 191 11.59 4.64 -37.28
CA GLN A 191 11.55 5.98 -36.71
C GLN A 191 10.20 6.29 -36.05
N ILE A 192 9.08 5.92 -36.68
CA ILE A 192 7.73 6.10 -36.11
C ILE A 192 7.58 5.29 -34.82
N ASN A 193 8.12 4.07 -34.76
CA ASN A 193 8.05 3.25 -33.56
C ASN A 193 8.91 3.84 -32.42
N ASP A 194 10.13 4.30 -32.73
CA ASP A 194 11.01 4.95 -31.76
C ASP A 194 10.36 6.24 -31.22
N GLU A 195 9.71 7.04 -32.08
CA GLU A 195 8.96 8.23 -31.66
C GLU A 195 7.75 7.90 -30.78
N LYS A 196 7.03 6.81 -31.08
CA LYS A 196 5.92 6.33 -30.24
C LYS A 196 6.41 5.85 -28.87
N GLN A 197 7.50 5.10 -28.82
CA GLN A 197 8.12 4.66 -27.57
C GLN A 197 8.58 5.85 -26.73
N GLN A 198 9.23 6.85 -27.34
CA GLN A 198 9.63 8.07 -26.63
C GLN A 198 8.44 8.87 -26.10
N LYS A 199 7.32 8.93 -26.83
CA LYS A 199 6.09 9.58 -26.35
C LYS A 199 5.49 8.82 -25.18
N ALA A 200 5.39 7.50 -25.27
CA ALA A 200 4.88 6.66 -24.18
C ALA A 200 5.72 6.81 -22.91
N LEU A 201 7.06 6.83 -23.04
CA LEU A 201 7.96 7.08 -21.91
C LEU A 201 7.73 8.46 -21.28
N LYS A 202 7.61 9.52 -22.08
CA LYS A 202 7.33 10.87 -21.57
C LYS A 202 5.96 10.99 -20.91
N GLU A 203 4.93 10.34 -21.45
CA GLU A 203 3.61 10.28 -20.84
C GLU A 203 3.65 9.58 -19.49
N TRP A 204 4.39 8.47 -19.39
CA TRP A 204 4.59 7.75 -18.14
C TRP A 204 5.39 8.57 -17.10
N GLU A 205 6.47 9.23 -17.52
CA GLU A 205 7.22 10.17 -16.67
C GLU A 205 6.34 11.32 -16.16
N GLN A 206 5.46 11.87 -17.01
CA GLN A 206 4.52 12.91 -16.61
C GLN A 206 3.50 12.38 -15.59
N GLN A 207 2.96 11.18 -15.80
CA GLN A 207 2.04 10.56 -14.83
C GLN A 207 2.71 10.32 -13.48
N LEU A 208 3.97 9.90 -13.47
CA LEU A 208 4.75 9.72 -12.25
C LEU A 208 4.97 11.06 -11.55
N GLN A 209 5.32 12.11 -12.29
CA GLN A 209 5.48 13.46 -11.74
C GLN A 209 4.17 14.00 -11.14
N ASP A 210 3.04 13.85 -11.84
CA ASP A 210 1.73 14.28 -11.34
C ASP A 210 1.33 13.54 -10.05
N LEU A 211 1.69 12.25 -9.94
CA LEU A 211 1.47 11.45 -8.73
C LEU A 211 2.34 11.94 -7.57
N CYS A 212 3.62 12.24 -7.83
CA CYS A 212 4.52 12.84 -6.84
C CYS A 212 3.99 14.19 -6.34
N ASP A 213 3.61 15.10 -7.24
CA ASP A 213 3.05 16.41 -6.90
C ASP A 213 1.76 16.29 -6.07
N THR A 214 0.91 15.31 -6.41
CA THR A 214 -0.31 15.00 -5.65
C THR A 214 0.01 14.52 -4.23
N TYR A 215 0.99 13.63 -4.08
CA TYR A 215 1.41 13.12 -2.78
C TYR A 215 2.04 14.22 -1.91
N GLU A 216 2.92 15.06 -2.50
CA GLU A 216 3.51 16.22 -1.82
C GLU A 216 2.44 17.19 -1.33
N SER A 217 1.43 17.48 -2.16
CA SER A 217 0.29 18.34 -1.80
C SER A 217 -0.56 17.74 -0.66
N LYS A 218 -0.82 16.43 -0.68
CA LYS A 218 -1.52 15.73 0.41
C LYS A 218 -0.71 15.77 1.71
N MET A 219 0.60 15.52 1.65
CA MET A 219 1.50 15.61 2.81
C MET A 219 1.56 17.02 3.40
N ALA A 220 1.61 18.05 2.56
CA ALA A 220 1.54 19.45 3.00
C ALA A 220 0.22 19.77 3.70
N THR A 221 -0.90 19.28 3.15
CA THR A 221 -2.24 19.45 3.74
C THR A 221 -2.37 18.73 5.09
N ALA A 222 -1.91 17.47 5.18
CA ALA A 222 -1.91 16.70 6.42
C ALA A 222 -1.03 17.37 7.50
N THR A 223 0.13 17.90 7.11
CA THR A 223 1.00 18.65 8.02
C THR A 223 0.30 19.89 8.55
N MET A 224 -0.39 20.66 7.69
CA MET A 224 -1.20 21.80 8.12
C MET A 224 -2.32 21.40 9.08
N GLN A 225 -3.01 20.28 8.84
CA GLN A 225 -4.07 19.79 9.74
C GLN A 225 -3.51 19.37 11.10
N ILE A 226 -2.33 18.75 11.15
CA ILE A 226 -1.66 18.40 12.41
C ILE A 226 -1.28 19.66 13.18
N ASP A 227 -0.74 20.67 12.49
CA ASP A 227 -0.36 21.94 13.12
C ASP A 227 -1.59 22.72 13.61
N GLU A 228 -2.70 22.70 12.86
CA GLU A 228 -3.97 23.28 13.28
C GLU A 228 -4.55 22.54 14.50
N ALA A 229 -4.57 21.20 14.49
CA ALA A 229 -5.03 20.39 15.62
C ALA A 229 -4.17 20.61 16.88
N ARG A 230 -2.84 20.76 16.70
CA ARG A 230 -1.93 21.13 17.80
C ARG A 230 -2.26 22.52 18.33
N ALA A 231 -2.43 23.51 17.46
CA ALA A 231 -2.78 24.87 17.86
C ALA A 231 -4.09 24.90 18.66
N VAL A 232 -5.13 24.22 18.16
CA VAL A 232 -6.42 24.09 18.86
C VAL A 232 -6.26 23.38 20.20
N GLY A 233 -5.50 22.28 20.25
CA GLY A 233 -5.26 21.53 21.50
C GLY A 233 -4.49 22.35 22.55
N TYR A 234 -3.50 23.15 22.12
CA TYR A 234 -2.81 24.09 23.01
C TYR A 234 -3.76 25.16 23.54
N ASP A 235 -4.60 25.76 22.70
CA ASP A 235 -5.56 26.79 23.10
C ASP A 235 -6.63 26.24 24.07
N ASP A 236 -7.13 25.03 23.82
CA ASP A 236 -8.07 24.35 24.71
C ASP A 236 -7.44 24.03 26.07
N GLY A 237 -6.19 23.53 26.09
CA GLY A 237 -5.44 23.28 27.32
C GLY A 237 -5.12 24.55 28.12
N VAL A 238 -4.81 25.65 27.44
CA VAL A 238 -4.65 26.97 28.07
C VAL A 238 -5.98 27.45 28.67
N ARG A 239 -7.10 27.25 27.98
CA ARG A 239 -8.42 27.65 28.49
C ARG A 239 -8.85 26.83 29.71
N GLU A 240 -8.64 25.51 29.70
CA GLU A 240 -8.95 24.65 30.84
C GLU A 240 -8.08 24.98 32.05
N SER A 241 -6.77 25.16 31.85
CA SER A 241 -5.87 25.55 32.94
C SER A 241 -6.22 26.92 33.53
N GLN A 242 -6.61 27.89 32.70
CA GLN A 242 -7.15 29.17 33.17
C GLN A 242 -8.43 28.99 34.02
N ALA A 243 -9.38 28.17 33.57
CA ALA A 243 -10.61 27.89 34.32
C ALA A 243 -10.34 27.19 35.67
N ILE A 244 -9.37 26.27 35.73
CA ILE A 244 -8.94 25.64 36.99
C ILE A 244 -8.33 26.68 37.93
N VAL A 245 -7.46 27.54 37.43
CA VAL A 245 -6.83 28.61 38.24
C VAL A 245 -7.90 29.58 38.78
N GLU A 246 -8.88 29.95 37.96
CA GLU A 246 -10.01 30.78 38.38
C GLU A 246 -10.87 30.09 39.45
N SER A 247 -11.17 28.80 39.26
CA SER A 247 -11.93 28.01 40.25
C SER A 247 -11.20 27.89 41.59
N VAL A 248 -9.89 27.63 41.56
CA VAL A 248 -9.05 27.58 42.77
C VAL A 248 -9.01 28.94 43.47
N LYS A 249 -8.89 30.03 42.71
CA LYS A 249 -8.90 31.39 43.24
C LYS A 249 -10.25 31.74 43.87
N GLN A 250 -11.34 31.43 43.18
CA GLN A 250 -12.70 31.65 43.70
C GLN A 250 -12.93 30.88 45.00
N LYS A 251 -12.56 29.60 45.05
CA LYS A 251 -12.67 28.79 46.27
C LYS A 251 -11.84 29.35 47.42
N ALA A 252 -10.63 29.82 47.14
CA ALA A 252 -9.79 30.47 48.16
C ALA A 252 -10.42 31.78 48.67
N GLU A 253 -11.03 32.58 47.79
CA GLU A 253 -11.78 33.79 48.18
C GLU A 253 -13.03 33.45 49.02
N GLU A 254 -13.77 32.39 48.66
CA GLU A 254 -14.91 31.87 49.42
C GLU A 254 -14.48 31.38 50.81
N ASP A 255 -13.37 30.63 50.92
CA ASP A 255 -12.84 30.18 52.20
C ASP A 255 -12.37 31.36 53.08
N LEU A 256 -11.76 32.37 52.47
CA LEU A 256 -11.29 33.57 53.17
C LEU A 256 -12.46 34.43 53.66
N THR A 257 -13.51 34.58 52.86
CA THR A 257 -14.75 35.27 53.27
C THR A 257 -15.49 34.50 54.36
N ARG A 258 -15.57 33.18 54.26
CA ARG A 258 -16.11 32.31 55.30
C ARG A 258 -15.35 32.45 56.62
N LEU A 259 -14.02 32.40 56.59
CA LEU A 259 -13.17 32.61 57.77
C LEU A 259 -13.41 33.98 58.41
N ARG A 260 -13.55 35.04 57.60
CA ARG A 260 -13.88 36.38 58.09
C ARG A 260 -15.25 36.41 58.78
N MET A 261 -16.27 35.74 58.23
CA MET A 261 -17.58 35.65 58.88
C MET A 261 -17.52 34.84 60.18
N GLU A 262 -16.83 33.70 60.19
CA GLU A 262 -16.66 32.88 61.39
C GLU A 262 -15.95 33.64 62.52
N ILE A 263 -14.98 34.51 62.20
CA ILE A 263 -14.31 35.40 63.15
C ILE A 263 -15.24 36.50 63.67
N CYS A 264 -16.09 37.08 62.82
CA CYS A 264 -17.05 38.12 63.22
C CYS A 264 -18.20 37.57 64.07
N GLU A 265 -18.70 36.36 63.78
CA GLU A 265 -19.86 35.76 64.45
C GLU A 265 -19.49 34.94 65.69
N GLY A 266 -18.34 34.27 65.67
CA GLY A 266 -17.82 33.52 66.81
C GLY A 266 -17.13 34.45 67.80
N GLY A 267 -17.90 35.03 68.74
CA GLY A 267 -17.39 35.88 69.83
C GLY A 267 -16.03 35.42 70.35
N VAL A 268 -14.98 36.14 69.95
CA VAL A 268 -13.57 35.74 70.06
C VAL A 268 -13.18 35.44 71.51
N ASP A 269 -13.86 36.05 72.48
CA ASP A 269 -13.54 35.92 73.90
C ASP A 269 -13.89 34.57 74.56
N THR A 270 -14.89 33.83 74.08
CA THR A 270 -15.28 32.56 74.71
C THR A 270 -14.53 31.37 74.10
N ARG A 271 -14.31 31.38 72.79
CA ARG A 271 -13.61 30.30 72.08
C ARG A 271 -12.11 30.29 72.34
N VAL A 272 -11.49 31.46 72.53
CA VAL A 272 -10.08 31.59 72.94
C VAL A 272 -9.87 31.07 74.37
N LYS A 273 -10.83 31.29 75.29
CA LYS A 273 -10.75 30.75 76.66
C LYS A 273 -10.84 29.23 76.70
N VAL A 274 -11.75 28.62 75.93
CA VAL A 274 -11.88 27.16 75.85
C VAL A 274 -10.63 26.53 75.23
N LEU A 275 -10.07 27.14 74.17
CA LEU A 275 -8.83 26.68 73.57
C LEU A 275 -7.62 26.84 74.51
N MET A 276 -7.55 27.90 75.32
CA MET A 276 -6.51 28.01 76.35
C MET A 276 -6.63 26.92 77.43
N GLU A 277 -7.84 26.59 77.88
CA GLU A 277 -8.06 25.53 78.89
C GLU A 277 -7.73 24.12 78.35
N GLU A 278 -8.07 23.82 77.10
CA GLU A 278 -7.70 22.54 76.46
C GLU A 278 -6.20 22.41 76.24
N LEU A 279 -5.54 23.49 75.82
CA LEU A 279 -4.10 23.58 75.63
C LEU A 279 -3.33 23.40 76.95
N GLN A 280 -3.84 23.97 78.04
CA GLN A 280 -3.26 23.82 79.37
C GLN A 280 -3.39 22.38 79.89
N LYS A 281 -4.52 21.71 79.62
CA LYS A 281 -4.75 20.30 79.96
C LYS A 281 -3.87 19.34 79.14
N ALA A 282 -3.66 19.65 77.86
CA ALA A 282 -2.77 18.89 76.97
C ALA A 282 -1.28 19.02 77.35
N LEU A 283 -0.87 20.18 77.86
CA LEU A 283 0.46 20.41 78.39
C LEU A 283 0.77 19.53 79.61
N GLU A 284 -0.19 19.38 80.52
CA GLU A 284 -0.06 18.55 81.72
C GLU A 284 0.08 17.06 81.38
N THR A 285 -0.68 16.56 80.41
CA THR A 285 -0.53 15.18 79.91
C THR A 285 0.80 14.94 79.20
N ALA A 286 1.30 15.90 78.42
CA ALA A 286 2.62 15.80 77.78
C ALA A 286 3.76 15.78 78.81
N ARG A 287 3.68 16.61 79.86
CA ARG A 287 4.65 16.61 80.97
C ARG A 287 4.67 15.27 81.72
N ASN A 288 3.49 14.67 81.94
CA ASN A 288 3.40 13.35 82.57
C ASN A 288 4.03 12.25 81.70
N ARG A 289 3.84 12.27 80.38
CA ARG A 289 4.47 11.32 79.45
C ARG A 289 5.98 11.45 79.37
N ILE A 290 6.52 12.68 79.40
CA ILE A 290 7.97 12.89 79.43
C ILE A 290 8.55 12.35 80.75
N ALA A 291 7.89 12.60 81.88
CA ALA A 291 8.29 12.06 83.18
C ALA A 291 8.20 10.52 83.28
N GLU A 292 7.31 9.89 82.51
CA GLU A 292 7.24 8.42 82.37
C GLU A 292 8.37 7.86 81.50
N LEU A 293 8.70 8.55 80.40
CA LEU A 293 9.80 8.16 79.51
C LEU A 293 11.17 8.32 80.19
N GLU A 294 11.36 9.33 81.03
CA GLU A 294 12.59 9.52 81.83
C GLU A 294 12.80 8.44 82.91
N LYS A 295 11.75 7.68 83.28
CA LYS A 295 11.86 6.57 84.24
C LYS A 295 12.15 5.20 83.59
N GLY A 296 12.07 5.11 82.27
CA GLY A 296 12.21 3.87 81.52
C GLY A 296 13.45 3.85 80.64
N ASP A 297 14.65 4.03 81.20
CA ASP A 297 15.89 4.08 80.41
C ASP A 297 16.90 3.01 80.84
N ALA A 298 16.75 1.81 80.26
CA ALA A 298 17.85 0.90 80.01
C ALA A 298 17.42 -0.15 78.97
N SER A 299 18.09 -0.15 77.81
CA SER A 299 18.23 -1.30 76.91
C SER A 299 17.24 -1.47 75.73
N ILE A 300 16.89 -0.39 75.00
CA ILE A 300 16.50 -0.50 73.58
C ILE A 300 17.09 0.72 72.87
N GLY A 301 18.29 0.66 72.30
CA GLY A 301 18.58 0.00 71.02
C GLY A 301 19.06 1.07 70.04
N GLY A 302 20.39 1.20 69.88
CA GLY A 302 21.05 2.26 69.11
C GLY A 302 20.65 2.39 67.62
N ALA A 303 19.83 1.47 67.10
CA ALA A 303 19.25 1.56 65.76
C ALA A 303 18.15 2.62 65.66
N ALA A 304 17.29 2.76 66.67
CA ALA A 304 16.22 3.77 66.68
C ALA A 304 16.80 5.18 66.86
N LEU A 305 17.87 5.33 67.65
CA LEU A 305 18.59 6.60 67.81
C LEU A 305 19.31 7.02 66.53
N ALA A 306 19.83 6.06 65.76
CA ALA A 306 20.44 6.32 64.46
C ALA A 306 19.41 6.75 63.41
N GLU A 307 18.22 6.13 63.38
CA GLU A 307 17.10 6.58 62.54
C GLU A 307 16.60 7.96 62.96
N LEU A 308 16.46 8.23 64.27
CA LEU A 308 16.02 9.54 64.77
C LEU A 308 17.03 10.65 64.41
N THR A 309 18.33 10.34 64.38
CA THR A 309 19.34 11.29 63.89
C THR A 309 19.28 11.53 62.38
N LYS A 310 19.03 10.48 61.57
CA LYS A 310 18.85 10.62 60.11
C LYS A 310 17.60 11.45 59.79
N GLU A 311 16.52 11.20 60.52
CA GLU A 311 15.28 11.94 60.38
C GLU A 311 15.48 13.40 60.80
N LYS A 312 16.18 13.66 61.91
CA LYS A 312 16.56 15.01 62.34
C LYS A 312 17.38 15.77 61.30
N ASP A 313 18.29 15.11 60.60
CA ASP A 313 19.08 15.75 59.52
C ASP A 313 18.25 15.99 58.26
N LEU A 314 17.29 15.12 57.95
CA LEU A 314 16.27 15.33 56.91
C LEU A 314 15.38 16.54 57.23
N TRP A 315 14.98 16.69 58.49
CA TRP A 315 14.24 17.85 58.98
C TRP A 315 15.07 19.13 58.89
N ARG A 316 16.38 19.09 59.20
CA ARG A 316 17.29 20.23 59.00
C ARG A 316 17.43 20.62 57.54
N MET A 317 17.54 19.66 56.63
CA MET A 317 17.61 19.91 55.17
C MET A 317 16.31 20.51 54.62
N ARG A 318 15.14 19.98 55.05
CA ARG A 318 13.84 20.57 54.71
C ARG A 318 13.66 21.97 55.30
N ALA A 319 14.07 22.18 56.55
CA ALA A 319 14.03 23.50 57.19
C ALA A 319 14.97 24.50 56.50
N LEU A 320 16.16 24.08 56.04
CA LEU A 320 17.07 24.91 55.24
C LEU A 320 16.45 25.26 53.88
N LYS A 321 15.77 24.31 53.23
CA LYS A 321 15.07 24.54 51.96
C LYS A 321 13.90 25.51 52.13
N MET A 322 13.09 25.32 53.17
CA MET A 322 11.98 26.21 53.54
C MET A 322 12.47 27.60 53.98
N LYS A 323 13.60 27.67 54.71
CA LYS A 323 14.23 28.94 55.10
C LYS A 323 14.80 29.70 53.89
N LYS A 324 15.23 29.00 52.83
CA LYS A 324 15.65 29.62 51.58
C LYS A 324 14.47 30.19 50.78
N THR A 325 13.28 29.59 50.88
CA THR A 325 12.06 30.13 50.25
C THR A 325 11.33 31.17 51.12
N GLN A 326 11.59 31.19 52.42
CA GLN A 326 10.94 32.08 53.41
C GLN A 326 11.81 33.28 53.81
N GLY A 327 12.99 33.44 53.19
CA GLY A 327 13.95 34.52 53.45
C GLY A 327 13.62 35.89 52.84
N SER A 328 12.39 36.12 52.36
CA SER A 328 11.97 37.41 51.77
C SER A 328 10.85 38.13 52.51
N THR A 329 10.43 37.65 53.68
CA THR A 329 9.45 38.36 54.53
C THR A 329 9.77 38.17 56.01
N ASP A 330 10.61 39.08 56.51
CA ASP A 330 10.51 39.80 57.79
C ASP A 330 10.03 39.14 59.10
N THR A 331 10.91 39.25 60.10
CA THR A 331 10.72 39.56 61.54
C THR A 331 9.86 38.67 62.46
N GLN A 332 10.59 38.00 63.37
CA GLN A 332 10.58 38.17 64.84
C GLN A 332 9.53 37.48 65.74
N ALA A 333 10.08 36.87 66.83
CA ALA A 333 9.47 36.35 68.06
C ALA A 333 8.64 35.05 67.92
N GLY A 334 8.72 34.04 68.79
CA GLY A 334 9.26 33.93 70.15
C GLY A 334 8.20 33.22 71.00
N SER A 335 8.52 31.99 71.45
CA SER A 335 7.86 31.15 72.49
C SER A 335 6.36 30.83 72.37
N ASP A 336 6.02 29.54 72.21
CA ASP A 336 5.36 28.76 73.26
C ASP A 336 5.05 27.32 72.81
N ALA A 337 5.63 26.36 73.53
CA ALA A 337 5.56 24.92 73.28
C ALA A 337 4.46 24.31 74.15
N ALA A 338 3.23 24.28 73.64
CA ALA A 338 2.08 23.80 74.42
C ALA A 338 0.89 23.22 73.62
N ASN A 339 0.94 23.23 72.28
CA ASN A 339 -0.25 23.08 71.43
C ASN A 339 -0.25 21.81 70.55
N SER A 340 0.24 20.68 71.10
CA SER A 340 0.51 19.46 70.33
C SER A 340 -0.73 18.62 69.99
N ASP A 341 -1.84 18.74 70.73
CA ASP A 341 -2.96 17.78 70.61
C ASP A 341 -4.01 18.22 69.58
N ASP A 342 -4.26 19.52 69.46
CA ASP A 342 -5.02 20.08 68.32
C ASP A 342 -4.28 19.88 67.00
N HIS A 343 -2.95 19.89 67.05
CA HIS A 343 -2.15 19.52 65.89
C HIS A 343 -2.42 18.07 65.48
N SER A 344 -2.66 17.13 66.40
CA SER A 344 -2.93 15.72 66.06
C SER A 344 -4.31 15.52 65.42
N LYS A 345 -5.34 16.21 65.90
CA LYS A 345 -6.69 16.19 65.31
C LYS A 345 -6.71 16.88 63.94
N LEU A 346 -6.04 18.01 63.82
CA LEU A 346 -5.87 18.71 62.55
C LEU A 346 -5.07 17.88 61.55
N GLN A 347 -4.00 17.21 62.00
CA GLN A 347 -3.21 16.29 61.19
C GLN A 347 -4.07 15.12 60.70
N THR A 348 -4.86 14.52 61.58
CA THR A 348 -5.76 13.40 61.22
C THR A 348 -6.79 13.85 60.19
N ARG A 349 -7.42 15.02 60.40
CA ARG A 349 -8.40 15.57 59.44
C ARG A 349 -7.75 15.96 58.11
N MET A 350 -6.51 16.45 58.14
CA MET A 350 -5.74 16.76 56.93
C MET A 350 -5.40 15.48 56.16
N ASN A 351 -5.00 14.40 56.85
CA ASN A 351 -4.75 13.10 56.25
C ASN A 351 -6.03 12.49 55.67
N GLU A 352 -7.17 12.62 56.37
CA GLU A 352 -8.48 12.19 55.89
C GLU A 352 -8.88 12.92 54.60
N LEU A 353 -8.73 14.25 54.56
CA LEU A 353 -9.00 15.05 53.36
C LEU A 353 -8.03 14.74 52.22
N GLN A 354 -6.74 14.52 52.50
CA GLN A 354 -5.78 14.06 51.50
C GLN A 354 -6.16 12.69 50.95
N THR A 355 -6.66 11.79 51.79
CA THR A 355 -7.12 10.46 51.36
C THR A 355 -8.40 10.56 50.52
N GLN A 356 -9.35 11.41 50.91
CA GLN A 356 -10.56 11.67 50.12
C GLN A 356 -10.24 12.30 48.77
N LEU A 357 -9.30 13.25 48.72
CA LEU A 357 -8.81 13.84 47.47
C LEU A 357 -8.14 12.79 46.58
N ALA A 358 -7.26 11.96 47.15
CA ALA A 358 -6.58 10.89 46.42
C ALA A 358 -7.59 9.87 45.85
N ASN A 359 -8.60 9.47 46.63
CA ASN A 359 -9.65 8.55 46.19
C ASN A 359 -10.54 9.19 45.12
N ALA A 360 -10.87 10.47 45.22
CA ALA A 360 -11.65 11.19 44.22
C ALA A 360 -10.88 11.34 42.90
N LEU A 361 -9.58 11.64 42.95
CA LEU A 361 -8.71 11.69 41.78
C LEU A 361 -8.55 10.33 41.13
N ALA A 362 -8.29 9.28 41.90
CA ALA A 362 -8.21 7.91 41.38
C ALA A 362 -9.54 7.46 40.74
N GLY A 363 -10.69 7.80 41.35
CA GLY A 363 -12.00 7.50 40.79
C GLY A 363 -12.39 8.34 39.56
N ALA A 364 -11.86 9.56 39.44
CA ALA A 364 -12.00 10.36 38.22
C ALA A 364 -11.12 9.81 37.09
N GLU A 365 -9.88 9.44 37.40
CA GLU A 365 -8.94 8.84 36.45
C GLU A 365 -9.43 7.48 35.93
N ALA A 366 -9.97 6.63 36.81
CA ALA A 366 -10.57 5.36 36.40
C ALA A 366 -11.75 5.53 35.44
N ARG A 367 -12.65 6.49 35.71
CA ARG A 367 -13.77 6.81 34.81
C ARG A 367 -13.32 7.42 33.50
N ALA A 368 -12.27 8.25 33.51
CA ALA A 368 -11.68 8.79 32.29
C ALA A 368 -11.07 7.69 31.41
N ARG A 369 -10.36 6.72 32.01
CA ARG A 369 -9.84 5.55 31.30
C ARG A 369 -10.96 4.68 30.71
N GLU A 370 -12.00 4.38 31.49
CA GLU A 370 -13.14 3.59 31.01
C GLU A 370 -13.86 4.28 29.83
N ALA A 371 -14.06 5.61 29.91
CA ALA A 371 -14.65 6.37 28.83
C ALA A 371 -13.77 6.39 27.57
N TYR A 372 -12.45 6.49 27.75
CA TYR A 372 -11.49 6.43 26.65
C TYR A 372 -11.46 5.05 25.98
N GLU A 373 -11.42 3.97 26.75
CA GLU A 373 -11.48 2.59 26.24
C GLU A 373 -12.79 2.33 25.48
N LYS A 374 -13.94 2.75 26.04
CA LYS A 374 -15.24 2.70 25.34
C LYS A 374 -15.23 3.50 24.03
N GLY A 375 -14.59 4.68 24.03
CA GLY A 375 -14.43 5.50 22.84
C GLY A 375 -13.63 4.78 21.75
N ILE A 376 -12.54 4.10 22.12
CA ILE A 376 -11.73 3.29 21.20
C ILE A 376 -12.54 2.11 20.65
N GLU A 377 -13.24 1.36 21.49
CA GLU A 377 -14.04 0.23 21.04
C GLU A 377 -15.18 0.66 20.10
N ALA A 378 -15.89 1.75 20.44
CA ALA A 378 -16.91 2.31 19.57
C ALA A 378 -16.32 2.78 18.22
N GLY A 379 -15.16 3.43 18.25
CA GLY A 379 -14.45 3.85 17.04
C GLY A 379 -14.01 2.68 16.16
N LYS A 380 -13.53 1.58 16.76
CA LYS A 380 -13.17 0.35 16.04
C LYS A 380 -14.39 -0.29 15.38
N ALA A 381 -15.51 -0.40 16.10
CA ALA A 381 -16.74 -0.98 15.56
C ALA A 381 -17.30 -0.15 14.39
N ASP A 382 -17.27 1.18 14.49
CA ASP A 382 -17.71 2.09 13.43
C ASP A 382 -16.78 2.01 12.21
N ALA A 383 -15.45 1.95 12.41
CA ALA A 383 -14.49 1.77 11.34
C ALA A 383 -14.66 0.42 10.61
N GLU A 384 -14.89 -0.67 11.34
CA GLU A 384 -15.14 -1.99 10.77
C GLU A 384 -16.45 -2.02 9.98
N GLN A 385 -17.50 -1.37 10.49
CA GLN A 385 -18.78 -1.25 9.79
C GLN A 385 -18.63 -0.47 8.48
N ARG A 386 -17.89 0.63 8.46
CA ARG A 386 -17.62 1.40 7.23
C ARG A 386 -16.79 0.61 6.23
N SER A 387 -15.72 -0.05 6.68
CA SER A 387 -14.92 -0.92 5.81
C SER A 387 -15.76 -2.03 5.17
N LYS A 388 -16.75 -2.57 5.90
CA LYS A 388 -17.70 -3.54 5.34
C LYS A 388 -18.60 -2.90 4.27
N GLN A 389 -19.16 -1.73 4.53
CA GLN A 389 -19.99 -1.00 3.56
C GLN A 389 -19.23 -0.64 2.28
N GLU A 390 -17.97 -0.22 2.40
CA GLU A 390 -17.10 0.09 1.26
C GLU A 390 -16.80 -1.15 0.43
N ARG A 391 -16.51 -2.29 1.06
CA ARG A 391 -16.32 -3.57 0.36
C ARG A 391 -17.58 -4.00 -0.38
N ASP A 392 -18.74 -3.89 0.27
CA ASP A 392 -20.03 -4.23 -0.35
C ASP A 392 -20.34 -3.28 -1.53
N GLN A 393 -20.01 -1.99 -1.41
CA GLN A 393 -20.17 -1.02 -2.50
C GLN A 393 -19.23 -1.32 -3.67
N ALA A 394 -17.94 -1.53 -3.41
CA ALA A 394 -16.95 -1.86 -4.44
C ALA A 394 -17.33 -3.16 -5.18
N PHE A 395 -17.84 -4.16 -4.45
CA PHE A 395 -18.36 -5.39 -5.06
C PHE A 395 -19.56 -5.10 -5.98
N GLN A 396 -20.53 -4.29 -5.55
CA GLN A 396 -21.69 -3.95 -6.38
C GLN A 396 -21.31 -3.13 -7.63
N GLU A 397 -20.35 -2.23 -7.51
CA GLU A 397 -19.83 -1.44 -8.63
C GLU A 397 -19.07 -2.32 -9.63
N GLY A 398 -18.20 -3.20 -9.13
CA GLY A 398 -17.50 -4.20 -9.94
C GLY A 398 -18.47 -5.13 -10.67
N TYR A 399 -19.50 -5.62 -9.97
CA TYR A 399 -20.55 -6.45 -10.55
C TYR A 399 -21.34 -5.71 -11.66
N ARG A 400 -21.70 -4.43 -11.43
CA ARG A 400 -22.35 -3.62 -12.48
C ARG A 400 -21.45 -3.41 -13.69
N LYS A 401 -20.16 -3.13 -13.47
CA LYS A 401 -19.18 -2.92 -14.55
C LYS A 401 -19.02 -4.19 -15.39
N ALA A 402 -18.78 -5.34 -14.77
CA ALA A 402 -18.70 -6.63 -15.44
C ALA A 402 -19.99 -6.94 -16.22
N GLN A 403 -21.16 -6.64 -15.66
CA GLN A 403 -22.43 -6.80 -16.37
C GLN A 403 -22.55 -5.89 -17.60
N THR A 404 -22.07 -4.65 -17.53
CA THR A 404 -22.09 -3.75 -18.70
C THR A 404 -21.11 -4.18 -19.78
N GLU A 405 -19.95 -4.68 -19.40
CA GLU A 405 -18.92 -5.20 -20.30
C GLU A 405 -19.42 -6.45 -21.04
N ALA A 406 -19.94 -7.44 -20.30
CA ALA A 406 -20.55 -8.63 -20.90
C ALA A 406 -21.72 -8.29 -21.86
N LYS A 407 -22.52 -7.27 -21.54
CA LYS A 407 -23.58 -6.77 -22.45
C LYS A 407 -23.00 -6.14 -23.72
N SER A 408 -21.89 -5.42 -23.62
CA SER A 408 -21.22 -4.81 -24.78
C SER A 408 -20.58 -5.87 -25.68
N GLU A 409 -19.89 -6.86 -25.11
CA GLU A 409 -19.30 -7.98 -25.85
C GLU A 409 -20.36 -8.81 -26.56
N MET A 410 -21.47 -9.11 -25.87
CA MET A 410 -22.60 -9.79 -26.50
C MET A 410 -23.26 -8.96 -27.61
N GLY A 411 -23.16 -7.63 -27.55
CA GLY A 411 -23.55 -6.72 -28.63
C GLY A 411 -22.63 -6.84 -29.85
N VAL A 412 -21.31 -6.87 -29.64
CA VAL A 412 -20.29 -7.06 -30.68
C VAL A 412 -20.47 -8.43 -31.34
N LEU A 413 -20.57 -9.50 -30.56
CA LEU A 413 -20.79 -10.86 -31.07
C LEU A 413 -22.07 -10.96 -31.90
N LYS A 414 -23.17 -10.31 -31.48
CA LYS A 414 -24.40 -10.25 -32.28
C LYS A 414 -24.21 -9.51 -33.61
N ALA A 415 -23.43 -8.42 -33.61
CA ALA A 415 -23.14 -7.67 -34.82
C ALA A 415 -22.30 -8.50 -35.80
N GLU A 416 -21.26 -9.19 -35.31
CA GLU A 416 -20.43 -10.11 -36.09
C GLU A 416 -21.26 -11.24 -36.69
N LEU A 417 -22.11 -11.90 -35.89
CA LEU A 417 -23.03 -12.94 -36.37
C LEU A 417 -23.99 -12.41 -37.45
N GLY A 418 -24.43 -11.16 -37.34
CA GLY A 418 -25.22 -10.48 -38.36
C GLY A 418 -24.46 -10.26 -39.67
N MET A 419 -23.19 -9.85 -39.59
CA MET A 419 -22.32 -9.70 -40.76
C MET A 419 -22.06 -11.05 -41.45
N PHE A 420 -21.79 -12.11 -40.69
CA PHE A 420 -21.63 -13.45 -41.25
C PHE A 420 -22.90 -13.94 -41.95
N ARG A 421 -24.08 -13.71 -41.37
CA ARG A 421 -25.36 -14.04 -42.04
C ARG A 421 -25.56 -13.26 -43.33
N ALA A 422 -25.33 -11.95 -43.32
CA ALA A 422 -25.44 -11.13 -44.53
C ALA A 422 -24.45 -11.55 -45.63
N PHE A 423 -23.24 -11.95 -45.24
CA PHE A 423 -22.24 -12.48 -46.16
C PHE A 423 -22.70 -13.82 -46.76
N HIS A 424 -23.21 -14.74 -45.94
CA HIS A 424 -23.72 -16.03 -46.40
C HIS A 424 -24.96 -15.89 -47.30
N GLU A 425 -25.90 -15.01 -46.96
CA GLU A 425 -27.07 -14.70 -47.80
C GLU A 425 -26.63 -14.09 -49.15
N SER A 426 -25.62 -13.21 -49.15
CA SER A 426 -25.06 -12.67 -50.39
C SER A 426 -24.40 -13.76 -51.24
N ALA A 427 -23.64 -14.67 -50.62
CA ALA A 427 -23.02 -15.80 -51.30
C ALA A 427 -24.06 -16.77 -51.90
N ALA A 428 -25.14 -17.06 -51.16
CA ALA A 428 -26.24 -17.86 -51.64
C ALA A 428 -26.96 -17.19 -52.83
N HIS A 429 -27.19 -15.87 -52.78
CA HIS A 429 -27.77 -15.13 -53.90
C HIS A 429 -26.88 -15.11 -55.15
N CYS A 430 -25.56 -15.07 -54.99
CA CYS A 430 -24.61 -15.21 -56.10
C CYS A 430 -24.63 -16.62 -56.69
N ALA A 431 -24.80 -17.66 -55.88
CA ALA A 431 -24.93 -19.04 -56.36
C ALA A 431 -26.21 -19.26 -57.18
N ASP A 432 -27.35 -18.67 -56.77
CA ASP A 432 -28.61 -18.75 -57.52
C ASP A 432 -28.58 -17.98 -58.86
N GLN A 433 -27.68 -16.99 -59.02
CA GLN A 433 -27.47 -16.29 -60.28
C GLN A 433 -26.57 -17.05 -61.27
N VAL A 434 -25.84 -18.08 -60.82
CA VAL A 434 -25.21 -19.05 -61.72
C VAL A 434 -26.29 -20.03 -62.18
N GLY A 435 -27.16 -19.52 -63.06
CA GLY A 435 -28.31 -20.24 -63.58
C GLY A 435 -27.93 -21.55 -64.26
N ALA A 436 -28.93 -22.44 -64.33
CA ALA A 436 -28.92 -23.79 -64.88
C ALA A 436 -28.53 -23.92 -66.38
N ASP A 437 -27.89 -22.92 -66.97
CA ASP A 437 -27.40 -22.89 -68.36
C ASP A 437 -25.93 -23.37 -68.48
N THR A 438 -25.43 -24.15 -67.52
CA THR A 438 -24.05 -24.68 -67.51
C THR A 438 -23.93 -26.14 -67.96
N GLU A 439 -24.97 -26.71 -68.58
CA GLU A 439 -24.92 -28.09 -69.13
C GLU A 439 -24.04 -28.25 -70.40
N GLY A 440 -23.29 -27.22 -70.84
CA GLY A 440 -22.51 -27.26 -72.09
C GLY A 440 -21.03 -26.89 -72.01
N LEU A 441 -20.45 -26.66 -70.83
CA LEU A 441 -19.15 -25.97 -70.70
C LEU A 441 -18.12 -26.69 -69.82
N LEU A 442 -18.25 -28.00 -69.62
CA LEU A 442 -17.39 -28.79 -68.71
C LEU A 442 -16.49 -29.84 -69.39
N GLU A 443 -16.23 -29.76 -70.69
CA GLU A 443 -15.29 -30.69 -71.36
C GLU A 443 -13.96 -30.11 -71.84
N ASP A 444 -13.77 -28.78 -71.87
CA ASP A 444 -12.50 -28.20 -72.31
C ASP A 444 -11.71 -27.55 -71.17
N SER A 445 -10.63 -28.24 -70.78
CA SER A 445 -9.40 -27.71 -70.17
C SER A 445 -9.54 -26.95 -68.84
N LEU A 446 -9.58 -27.70 -67.75
CA LEU A 446 -9.42 -27.21 -66.37
C LEU A 446 -7.94 -26.95 -65.99
N ASP A 447 -7.00 -27.18 -66.91
CA ASP A 447 -5.55 -27.03 -66.66
C ASP A 447 -4.98 -25.65 -67.04
N ASP A 448 -5.79 -24.75 -67.63
CA ASP A 448 -5.26 -23.51 -68.25
C ASP A 448 -5.84 -22.19 -67.69
N VAL A 449 -6.51 -22.22 -66.52
CA VAL A 449 -6.87 -20.99 -65.82
C VAL A 449 -5.69 -20.49 -64.98
N SER A 450 -4.62 -20.09 -65.66
CA SER A 450 -3.55 -19.29 -65.07
C SER A 450 -4.02 -17.84 -64.94
N LEU A 451 -4.28 -17.39 -63.70
CA LEU A 451 -4.31 -15.96 -63.40
C LEU A 451 -2.98 -15.32 -63.84
N ALA A 452 -3.05 -14.13 -64.43
CA ALA A 452 -1.95 -13.48 -65.16
C ALA A 452 -0.62 -13.31 -64.40
N ASP A 453 -0.61 -13.55 -63.08
CA ASP A 453 0.56 -13.42 -62.21
C ASP A 453 1.04 -14.74 -61.55
N GLY A 454 0.49 -15.91 -61.94
CA GLY A 454 1.05 -17.22 -61.56
C GLY A 454 1.10 -17.52 -60.06
N GLN A 455 0.41 -16.76 -59.20
CA GLN A 455 0.33 -17.05 -57.77
C GLN A 455 -0.86 -17.96 -57.45
N PRO A 456 -0.67 -19.05 -56.67
CA PRO A 456 -1.77 -19.84 -56.16
C PRO A 456 -2.65 -18.99 -55.22
N LEU A 457 -3.96 -19.01 -55.43
CA LEU A 457 -4.94 -18.37 -54.56
C LEU A 457 -4.97 -19.08 -53.20
N CYS A 458 -4.11 -18.67 -52.27
CA CYS A 458 -4.26 -19.01 -50.87
C CYS A 458 -5.43 -18.19 -50.30
N SER A 459 -6.54 -18.85 -50.01
CA SER A 459 -7.65 -18.22 -49.28
C SER A 459 -7.16 -17.81 -47.87
N PRO A 460 -7.44 -16.58 -47.40
CA PRO A 460 -7.00 -16.11 -46.08
C PRO A 460 -7.63 -16.84 -44.88
N THR A 461 -8.55 -17.77 -45.12
CA THR A 461 -9.31 -18.49 -44.08
C THR A 461 -8.91 -19.96 -43.91
N SER A 462 -7.90 -20.46 -44.64
CA SER A 462 -7.49 -21.87 -44.54
C SER A 462 -6.72 -22.25 -43.26
N SER A 463 -6.55 -21.33 -42.31
CA SER A 463 -5.85 -21.55 -41.04
C SER A 463 -6.77 -21.76 -39.83
N VAL A 464 -8.10 -21.85 -40.02
CA VAL A 464 -9.03 -22.16 -38.93
C VAL A 464 -9.57 -23.59 -39.07
N SER A 465 -8.96 -24.49 -38.31
CA SER A 465 -9.54 -25.69 -37.69
C SER A 465 -10.24 -26.74 -38.59
N VAL A 466 -9.50 -27.82 -38.88
CA VAL A 466 -10.06 -29.18 -38.98
C VAL A 466 -9.21 -30.11 -38.10
N PHE A 467 -9.36 -29.98 -36.78
CA PHE A 467 -9.17 -31.12 -35.89
C PHE A 467 -10.50 -31.85 -35.79
N THR A 468 -10.82 -32.65 -36.81
CA THR A 468 -11.79 -33.73 -36.64
C THR A 468 -11.08 -34.84 -35.90
N ASP A 469 -11.24 -34.83 -34.58
CA ASP A 469 -10.96 -35.95 -33.70
C ASP A 469 -11.85 -37.15 -34.12
N ASN A 470 -11.24 -38.05 -34.89
CA ASN A 470 -11.76 -39.39 -35.15
C ASN A 470 -10.69 -40.42 -34.75
N GLY A 471 -10.01 -40.17 -33.63
CA GLY A 471 -9.13 -41.12 -32.97
C GLY A 471 -9.95 -42.07 -32.10
N THR A 472 -10.26 -43.24 -32.64
CA THR A 472 -10.76 -44.40 -31.88
C THR A 472 -9.70 -44.81 -30.86
N ASN A 473 -9.83 -44.29 -29.63
CA ASN A 473 -8.99 -44.65 -28.50
C ASN A 473 -9.63 -45.82 -27.73
N ASP A 474 -9.39 -47.04 -28.23
CA ASP A 474 -9.60 -48.28 -27.48
C ASP A 474 -8.47 -48.44 -26.44
N PHE A 475 -8.63 -47.82 -25.28
CA PHE A 475 -7.87 -48.20 -24.08
C PHE A 475 -8.83 -48.48 -22.93
N SER A 476 -9.11 -49.77 -22.76
CA SER A 476 -9.70 -50.34 -21.55
C SER A 476 -8.69 -50.28 -20.42
N ILE A 477 -8.77 -49.28 -19.54
CA ILE A 477 -8.05 -49.28 -18.24
C ILE A 477 -9.03 -48.90 -17.12
N ALA A 478 -8.90 -49.66 -16.04
CA ALA A 478 -9.81 -49.80 -14.92
C ALA A 478 -9.99 -48.53 -14.05
N GLU A 479 -11.18 -48.46 -13.46
CA GLU A 479 -11.60 -47.72 -12.26
C GLU A 479 -10.58 -46.73 -11.65
N ALA A 480 -10.79 -45.44 -11.93
CA ALA A 480 -10.28 -44.34 -11.13
C ALA A 480 -11.47 -43.51 -10.57
N PRO A 481 -11.34 -42.92 -9.38
CA PRO A 481 -12.46 -42.43 -8.58
C PRO A 481 -13.03 -41.12 -9.11
N LYS A 482 -14.35 -40.96 -8.98
CA LYS A 482 -15.13 -39.76 -9.32
C LYS A 482 -14.51 -38.50 -8.69
N SER A 483 -13.90 -37.65 -9.51
CA SER A 483 -13.61 -36.27 -9.14
C SER A 483 -14.92 -35.49 -9.22
N THR A 484 -15.38 -35.01 -8.07
CA THR A 484 -16.46 -34.05 -7.92
C THR A 484 -16.00 -32.74 -8.55
N ASP A 485 -16.64 -32.38 -9.66
CA ASP A 485 -16.45 -31.16 -10.40
C ASP A 485 -17.24 -30.04 -9.71
N ASP A 486 -16.57 -29.27 -8.84
CA ASP A 486 -17.14 -28.20 -8.02
C ASP A 486 -16.74 -26.81 -8.56
N TRP A 487 -16.78 -26.65 -9.89
CA TRP A 487 -16.54 -25.38 -10.58
C TRP A 487 -17.78 -24.47 -10.67
N GLY A 488 -18.77 -24.72 -9.82
CA GLY A 488 -20.07 -24.06 -9.87
C GLY A 488 -20.31 -23.07 -8.73
N GLU A 489 -19.31 -22.34 -8.23
CA GLU A 489 -19.54 -21.25 -7.27
C GLU A 489 -18.34 -20.30 -7.13
N TRP A 490 -17.99 -19.59 -8.21
CA TRP A 490 -17.20 -18.34 -8.15
C TRP A 490 -17.80 -17.28 -9.08
#